data_AF-A0A8H7A0R1-F1
#
_entry.id   AF-A0A8H7A0R1-F1
#
_cell.length_a   1.000
_cell.length_b   1.000
_cell.length_c   1.000
_cell.angle_alpha   90.00
_cell.angle_beta   90.00
_cell.angle_gamma   90.00
#
_symmetry.space_group_name_H-M   'P 1'
#
loop_
_entity.id
_entity.type
_entity.pdbx_description
1 polymer ?
#
loop_
_entity_poly.entity_id
_entity_poly.type
_entity_poly.pdbx_seq_one_letter_code
_entity_poly.pdbx_strand_id
1 'polypeptide(L)'
;MENKYIATGSGTPISISDELNQQLGVLCEVAQILNIDDISFASYSEAILYLSTERANAKQTLVRLQLAERGLRMSLAGTRHEEQLLEKWQGTLQDEQQTNNPIVSLEKRRDATIKKAKEYRKALDDLMEHVVEAPEITVTDLVKQKEKNRLREQTLKDKRAKLAAFQGLPPNLDIARHELQKAQDEYIKLMQLRERLLGKMADGLN
;
A
#
# COMPACT_ATOMS: atom_id res chain seq x y z
N MET A 1 38.07 -27.15 30.81
CA MET A 1 39.11 -28.17 30.55
C MET A 1 38.42 -29.50 30.34
N GLU A 2 38.18 -29.89 29.09
CA GLU A 2 38.11 -31.28 28.61
C GLU A 2 37.79 -31.21 27.11
N ASN A 3 38.85 -31.16 26.29
CA ASN A 3 38.73 -31.24 24.83
C ASN A 3 38.64 -32.73 24.44
N LYS A 4 37.43 -33.17 24.07
CA LYS A 4 37.23 -34.47 23.42
C LYS A 4 37.61 -34.36 21.94
N TYR A 5 38.74 -34.96 21.59
CA TYR A 5 39.19 -35.14 20.21
C TYR A 5 38.43 -36.31 19.56
N ILE A 6 37.60 -36.03 18.56
CA ILE A 6 37.11 -37.04 17.63
C ILE A 6 38.13 -37.14 16.49
N ALA A 7 38.79 -38.27 16.39
CA ALA A 7 39.74 -38.56 15.32
C ALA A 7 39.00 -39.14 14.09
N THR A 8 38.96 -38.38 13.00
CA THR A 8 38.80 -38.92 11.64
C THR A 8 39.79 -38.23 10.72
N GLY A 9 40.38 -39.01 9.82
CA GLY A 9 41.61 -38.68 9.09
C GLY A 9 41.57 -37.47 8.16
N SER A 10 42.78 -36.98 7.89
CA SER A 10 43.16 -35.98 6.87
C SER A 10 42.29 -34.73 6.79
N GLY A 11 42.49 -33.83 7.75
CA GLY A 11 42.07 -32.44 7.69
C GLY A 11 42.64 -31.75 8.92
N THR A 12 43.41 -30.67 8.73
CA THR A 12 43.97 -29.88 9.83
C THR A 12 42.89 -29.58 10.88
N PRO A 13 43.11 -29.86 12.18
CA PRO A 13 42.13 -29.57 13.22
C PRO A 13 41.91 -28.05 13.28
N ILE A 14 40.73 -27.61 12.85
CA ILE A 14 40.32 -26.21 12.95
C ILE A 14 40.11 -25.93 14.43
N SER A 15 41.03 -25.19 15.05
CA SER A 15 40.85 -24.69 16.41
C SER A 15 39.77 -23.62 16.37
N ILE A 16 38.54 -24.00 16.69
CA ILE A 16 37.39 -23.09 16.76
C ILE A 16 37.65 -22.13 17.93
N SER A 17 37.72 -20.82 17.65
CA SER A 17 37.86 -19.77 18.66
C SER A 17 36.72 -19.84 19.69
N ASP A 18 36.99 -19.58 20.97
CA ASP A 18 35.97 -19.53 22.02
C ASP A 18 34.83 -18.55 21.69
N GLU A 19 35.14 -17.50 20.92
CA GLU A 19 34.17 -16.53 20.40
C GLU A 19 33.17 -17.16 19.43
N LEU A 20 33.62 -18.09 18.56
CA LEU A 20 32.75 -18.82 17.64
C LEU A 20 31.83 -19.77 18.38
N ASN A 21 32.31 -20.40 19.46
CA ASN A 21 31.47 -21.27 20.31
C ASN A 21 30.38 -20.48 21.05
N GLN A 22 30.69 -19.26 21.52
CA GLN A 22 29.68 -18.37 22.10
C GLN A 22 28.63 -17.94 21.06
N GLN A 23 29.06 -17.58 19.85
CA GLN A 23 28.15 -17.20 18.77
C GLN A 23 27.25 -18.36 18.32
N LEU A 24 27.79 -19.59 18.25
CA LEU A 24 27.02 -20.80 17.97
C LEU A 24 26.00 -21.11 19.08
N GLY A 25 26.39 -20.90 20.34
CA GLY A 25 25.48 -21.05 21.48
C GLY A 25 24.27 -20.12 21.36
N VAL A 26 24.49 -18.84 21.07
CA VAL A 26 23.42 -17.86 20.83
C VAL A 26 22.54 -18.26 19.65
N LEU A 27 23.13 -18.75 18.55
CA LEU A 27 22.36 -19.20 17.39
C LEU A 27 21.43 -20.38 17.76
N CYS A 28 21.95 -21.37 18.50
CA CYS A 28 21.16 -22.51 18.98
C CYS A 28 20.01 -22.10 19.91
N GLU A 29 20.24 -21.15 20.81
CA GLU A 29 19.17 -20.57 21.65
C GLU A 29 18.10 -19.88 20.80
N VAL A 30 18.52 -19.11 19.79
CA VAL A 30 17.60 -18.47 18.85
C VAL A 30 16.80 -19.50 18.04
N ALA A 31 17.41 -20.59 17.56
CA ALA A 31 16.68 -21.67 16.89
C ALA A 31 15.66 -22.35 17.81
N GLN A 32 15.99 -22.58 19.08
CA GLN A 32 15.04 -23.14 20.05
C GLN A 32 13.85 -22.20 20.28
N ILE A 33 14.11 -20.90 20.43
CA ILE A 33 13.04 -19.89 20.61
C ILE A 33 12.16 -19.79 19.36
N LEU A 34 12.77 -19.85 18.18
CA LEU A 34 12.06 -19.79 16.90
C LEU A 34 11.48 -21.14 16.45
N ASN A 35 11.67 -22.20 17.26
CA ASN A 35 11.26 -23.58 16.98
C ASN A 35 11.69 -24.05 15.58
N ILE A 36 12.95 -23.83 15.23
CA ILE A 36 13.55 -24.21 13.95
C ILE A 36 14.22 -25.58 14.13
N ASP A 37 13.73 -26.59 13.41
CA ASP A 37 14.23 -27.97 13.49
C ASP A 37 15.57 -28.18 12.76
N ASP A 38 15.92 -27.29 11.81
CA ASP A 38 17.16 -27.33 11.03
C ASP A 38 17.96 -26.03 11.18
N ILE A 39 19.21 -26.14 11.68
CA ILE A 39 20.13 -25.02 11.95
C ILE A 39 20.74 -24.46 10.64
N SER A 40 20.20 -24.82 9.48
CA SER A 40 20.62 -24.24 8.19
C SER A 40 20.41 -22.73 8.14
N PHE A 41 21.32 -22.03 7.46
CA PHE A 41 21.20 -20.58 7.21
C PHE A 41 19.87 -20.23 6.52
N ALA A 42 19.39 -21.09 5.62
CA ALA A 42 18.12 -20.89 4.93
C ALA A 42 16.95 -20.86 5.92
N SER A 43 16.90 -21.79 6.87
CA SER A 43 15.86 -21.87 7.90
C SER A 43 15.82 -20.63 8.80
N TYR A 44 16.99 -20.13 9.24
CA TYR A 44 17.05 -18.87 10.00
C TYR A 44 16.60 -17.68 9.16
N SER A 45 17.03 -17.60 7.89
CA SER A 45 16.64 -16.51 7.01
C SER A 45 15.13 -16.50 6.76
N GLU A 46 14.51 -17.67 6.62
CA GLU A 46 13.07 -17.82 6.46
C GLU A 46 12.32 -17.43 7.73
N ALA A 47 12.77 -17.87 8.92
CA ALA A 47 12.17 -17.49 10.19
C ALA A 47 12.27 -15.97 10.46
N ILE A 48 13.40 -15.35 10.14
CA ILE A 48 13.59 -13.90 10.24
C ILE A 48 12.66 -13.16 9.26
N LEU A 49 12.54 -13.64 8.02
CA LEU A 49 11.61 -13.08 7.04
C LEU A 49 10.17 -13.22 7.52
N TYR A 50 9.77 -14.39 8.00
CA TYR A 50 8.45 -14.64 8.55
C TYR A 50 8.12 -13.68 9.70
N LEU A 51 8.98 -13.57 10.71
CA LEU A 51 8.78 -12.64 11.83
C LEU A 51 8.75 -11.18 11.38
N SER A 52 9.57 -10.80 10.40
CA SER A 52 9.56 -9.45 9.84
C SER A 52 8.23 -9.16 9.14
N THR A 53 7.72 -10.11 8.35
CA THR A 53 6.42 -9.99 7.68
C THR A 53 5.28 -9.95 8.70
N GLU A 54 5.32 -10.79 9.73
CA GLU A 54 4.28 -10.84 10.76
C GLU A 54 4.28 -9.54 11.58
N ARG A 55 5.45 -9.01 11.91
CA ARG A 55 5.58 -7.69 12.55
C ARG A 55 5.02 -6.58 11.66
N ALA A 56 5.29 -6.61 10.36
CA ALA A 56 4.75 -5.62 9.41
C ALA A 56 3.23 -5.72 9.32
N ASN A 57 2.68 -6.94 9.25
CA ASN A 57 1.25 -7.22 9.25
C ASN A 57 0.59 -6.73 10.54
N ALA A 58 1.16 -7.05 11.70
CA ALA A 58 0.66 -6.61 13.00
C ALA A 58 0.67 -5.07 13.14
N LYS A 59 1.71 -4.40 12.64
CA LYS A 59 1.74 -2.93 12.58
C LYS A 59 0.64 -2.39 11.66
N GLN A 60 0.44 -3.02 10.50
CA GLN A 60 -0.57 -2.60 9.55
C GLN A 60 -1.99 -2.77 10.13
N THR A 61 -2.27 -3.89 10.80
CA THR A 61 -3.57 -4.14 11.45
C THR A 61 -3.80 -3.17 12.60
N LEU A 62 -2.78 -2.87 13.40
CA LEU A 62 -2.85 -1.87 14.47
C LEU A 62 -3.24 -0.48 13.93
N VAL A 63 -2.60 -0.03 12.85
CA VAL A 63 -2.95 1.27 12.22
C VAL A 63 -4.38 1.28 11.70
N ARG A 64 -4.84 0.17 11.10
CA ARG A 64 -6.24 0.04 10.65
C ARG A 64 -7.22 0.09 11.80
N LEU A 65 -6.92 -0.57 12.92
CA LEU A 65 -7.75 -0.54 14.13
C LEU A 65 -7.81 0.86 14.74
N GLN A 66 -6.69 1.57 14.82
CA GLN A 66 -6.66 2.95 15.31
C GLN A 66 -7.51 3.89 14.44
N LEU A 67 -7.47 3.69 13.12
CA LEU A 67 -8.32 4.47 12.21
C LEU A 67 -9.80 4.15 12.43
N ALA A 68 -10.16 2.88 12.55
CA ALA A 68 -11.52 2.45 12.83
C ALA A 68 -12.03 3.00 14.18
N GLU A 69 -11.20 2.93 15.22
CA GLU A 69 -11.49 3.48 16.54
C GLU A 69 -11.74 5.00 16.47
N ARG A 70 -10.88 5.73 15.76
CA ARG A 70 -11.06 7.18 15.58
C ARG A 70 -12.37 7.49 14.84
N GLY A 71 -12.70 6.73 13.80
CA GLY A 71 -13.97 6.85 13.08
C GLY A 71 -15.19 6.58 13.98
N LEU A 72 -15.15 5.52 14.77
CA LEU A 72 -16.22 5.19 15.73
C LEU A 72 -16.37 6.28 16.80
N ARG A 73 -15.27 6.81 17.34
CA ARG A 73 -15.32 7.92 18.31
C ARG A 73 -15.95 9.17 17.71
N MET A 74 -15.61 9.52 16.48
CA MET A 74 -16.21 10.66 15.79
C MET A 74 -17.70 10.45 15.54
N SER A 75 -18.11 9.26 15.07
CA SER A 75 -19.52 8.92 14.86
C SER A 75 -20.31 8.92 16.18
N LEU A 76 -19.72 8.42 17.26
CA LEU A 76 -20.32 8.46 18.60
C LEU A 76 -20.46 9.89 19.12
N ALA A 77 -19.47 10.75 18.89
CA ALA A 77 -19.58 12.17 19.24
C ALA A 77 -20.68 12.88 18.43
N GLY A 78 -20.79 12.56 17.13
CA GLY A 78 -21.84 13.08 16.26
C GLY A 78 -23.24 12.66 16.71
N THR A 79 -23.46 11.36 16.95
CA THR A 79 -24.74 10.83 17.42
C THR A 79 -25.14 11.38 18.78
N ARG A 80 -24.20 11.54 19.73
CA ARG A 80 -24.47 12.22 21.01
C ARG A 80 -24.86 13.67 20.84
N HIS A 81 -24.26 14.38 19.89
CA HIS A 81 -24.64 15.75 19.60
C HIS A 81 -26.05 15.84 19.01
N GLU A 82 -26.38 14.94 18.08
CA GLU A 82 -27.72 14.83 17.51
C GLU A 82 -28.77 14.49 18.59
N GLU A 83 -28.47 13.55 19.48
CA GLU A 83 -29.33 13.21 20.63
C GLU A 83 -29.58 14.43 21.52
N GLN A 84 -28.55 15.19 21.87
CA GLN A 84 -28.70 16.44 22.64
C GLN A 84 -29.53 17.49 21.91
N LEU A 85 -29.45 17.56 20.57
CA LEU A 85 -30.29 18.46 19.79
C LEU A 85 -31.75 18.01 19.80
N LEU A 86 -32.00 16.71 19.68
CA LEU A 86 -33.34 16.14 19.79
C LEU A 86 -33.96 16.39 21.16
N GLU A 87 -33.21 16.19 22.25
CA GLU A 87 -33.67 16.51 23.60
C GLU A 87 -34.02 18.00 23.76
N LYS A 88 -33.18 18.90 23.23
CA LYS A 88 -33.47 20.34 23.23
C LYS A 88 -34.74 20.65 22.45
N TRP A 89 -34.91 20.07 21.27
CA TRP A 89 -36.08 20.28 20.45
C TRP A 89 -37.34 19.72 21.10
N GLN A 90 -37.26 18.54 21.71
CA GLN A 90 -38.33 17.96 22.49
C GLN A 90 -38.73 18.86 23.65
N GLY A 91 -37.76 19.41 24.39
CA GLY A 91 -38.00 20.40 25.43
C GLY A 91 -38.71 21.65 24.90
N THR A 92 -38.23 22.24 23.80
CA THR A 92 -38.87 23.42 23.22
C THR A 92 -40.28 23.14 22.70
N LEU A 93 -40.54 21.96 22.13
CA LEU A 93 -41.86 21.57 21.64
C LEU A 93 -42.83 21.30 22.79
N GLN A 94 -42.37 20.69 23.89
CA GLN A 94 -43.18 20.50 25.09
C GLN A 94 -43.50 21.83 25.77
N ASP A 95 -42.54 22.74 25.85
CA ASP A 95 -42.75 24.10 26.37
C ASP A 95 -43.75 24.88 25.50
N GLU A 96 -43.65 24.77 24.16
CA GLU A 96 -44.59 25.39 23.22
C GLU A 96 -46.03 24.86 23.41
N GLN A 97 -46.20 23.56 23.68
CA GLN A 97 -47.50 22.95 23.98
C GLN A 97 -48.10 23.42 25.32
N GLN A 98 -47.27 23.78 26.29
CA GLN A 98 -47.71 24.25 27.62
C GLN A 98 -48.01 25.76 27.65
N THR A 99 -47.40 26.55 26.76
CA THR A 99 -47.70 27.98 26.66
C THR A 99 -49.03 28.25 25.94
N ASN A 100 -50.11 28.44 26.71
CA ASN A 100 -51.46 28.81 26.23
C ASN A 100 -51.56 30.14 25.42
N ASN A 101 -50.45 30.83 25.12
CA ASN A 101 -50.44 32.11 24.41
C ASN A 101 -49.52 32.08 23.17
N PRO A 102 -50.05 31.82 21.96
CA PRO A 102 -49.28 31.63 20.74
C PRO A 102 -48.57 32.89 20.22
N ILE A 103 -49.01 34.09 20.64
CA ILE A 103 -48.43 35.36 20.16
C ILE A 103 -47.07 35.63 20.83
N VAL A 104 -46.98 35.41 22.15
CA VAL A 104 -45.75 35.65 22.92
C VAL A 104 -44.66 34.64 22.56
N SER A 105 -45.02 33.40 22.22
CA SER A 105 -44.07 32.39 21.76
C SER A 105 -43.50 32.71 20.38
N LEU A 106 -44.31 33.24 19.45
CA LEU A 106 -43.87 33.70 18.14
C LEU A 106 -42.91 34.89 18.21
N GLU A 107 -43.17 35.86 19.08
CA GLU A 107 -42.28 37.02 19.29
C GLU A 107 -40.92 36.59 19.86
N LYS A 108 -40.92 35.70 20.86
CA LYS A 108 -39.67 35.13 21.42
C LYS A 108 -38.89 34.34 20.37
N ARG A 109 -39.58 33.61 19.48
CA ARG A 109 -38.96 32.85 18.39
C ARG A 109 -38.31 33.78 17.36
N ARG A 110 -38.98 34.87 17.00
CA ARG A 110 -38.43 35.91 16.12
C ARG A 110 -37.16 36.53 16.71
N ASP A 111 -37.16 36.84 18.00
CA ASP A 111 -35.99 37.42 18.65
C ASP A 111 -34.83 36.41 18.74
N ALA A 112 -35.13 35.13 18.99
CA ALA A 112 -34.14 34.07 19.01
C ALA A 112 -33.50 33.84 17.62
N THR A 113 -34.28 33.86 16.54
CA THR A 113 -33.73 33.73 15.18
C THR A 113 -32.89 34.93 14.79
N ILE A 114 -33.31 36.14 15.17
CA ILE A 114 -32.51 37.36 14.94
C ILE A 114 -31.19 37.30 15.71
N LYS A 115 -31.18 36.81 16.96
CA LYS A 115 -29.94 36.62 17.73
C LYS A 115 -29.00 35.61 17.07
N LYS A 116 -29.50 34.44 16.69
CA LYS A 116 -28.69 33.43 15.97
C LYS A 116 -28.15 33.95 14.64
N ALA A 117 -28.96 34.70 13.88
CA ALA A 117 -28.51 35.31 12.63
C ALA A 117 -27.35 36.30 12.85
N LYS A 118 -27.40 37.07 13.95
CA LYS A 118 -26.30 37.96 14.34
C LYS A 118 -25.05 37.19 14.79
N GLU A 119 -25.22 36.10 15.53
CA GLU A 119 -24.11 35.22 15.93
C GLU A 119 -23.43 34.59 14.72
N TYR A 120 -24.19 34.05 13.76
CA TYR A 120 -23.63 33.48 12.53
C TYR A 120 -22.94 34.53 11.66
N ARG A 121 -23.48 35.74 11.58
CA ARG A 121 -22.82 36.83 10.87
C ARG A 121 -21.49 37.19 11.52
N LYS A 122 -21.46 37.30 12.85
CA LYS A 122 -20.22 37.57 13.59
C LYS A 122 -19.20 36.45 13.40
N ALA A 123 -19.61 35.18 13.49
CA ALA A 123 -18.72 34.05 13.25
C ALA A 123 -18.18 34.00 11.82
N LEU A 124 -18.96 34.45 10.84
CA LEU A 124 -18.54 34.57 9.45
C LEU A 124 -17.53 35.72 9.27
N ASP A 125 -17.80 36.87 9.90
CA ASP A 125 -16.88 38.02 9.90
C ASP A 125 -15.53 37.64 10.57
N ASP A 126 -15.56 36.95 11.71
CA ASP A 126 -14.37 36.43 12.41
C ASP A 126 -13.58 35.44 11.53
N LEU A 127 -14.29 34.55 10.81
CA LEU A 127 -13.65 33.60 9.89
C LEU A 127 -13.01 34.32 8.71
N MET A 128 -13.69 35.33 8.15
CA MET A 128 -13.16 36.14 7.06
C MET A 128 -11.96 36.98 7.49
N GLU A 129 -11.92 37.47 8.73
CA GLU A 129 -10.76 38.18 9.28
C GLU A 129 -9.53 37.26 9.42
N HIS A 130 -9.74 35.95 9.62
CA HIS A 130 -8.66 34.95 9.66
C HIS A 130 -8.27 34.41 8.27
N VAL A 131 -9.08 34.64 7.24
CA VAL A 131 -8.75 34.33 5.83
C VAL A 131 -8.10 35.57 5.22
N VAL A 132 -6.87 35.87 5.66
CA VAL A 132 -6.13 37.07 5.23
C VAL A 132 -5.63 36.94 3.77
N GLU A 133 -5.56 35.73 3.21
CA GLU A 133 -5.09 35.54 1.83
C GLU A 133 -5.98 34.54 1.10
N ALA A 134 -6.49 34.94 -0.07
CA ALA A 134 -7.09 34.00 -1.01
C ALA A 134 -6.06 32.89 -1.29
N PRO A 135 -6.48 31.61 -1.34
CA PRO A 135 -5.54 30.52 -1.57
C PRO A 135 -4.75 30.79 -2.85
N GLU A 136 -3.42 30.78 -2.75
CA GLU A 136 -2.48 31.09 -3.85
C GLU A 136 -2.74 30.24 -5.11
N ILE A 137 -3.38 29.09 -4.94
CA ILE A 137 -3.69 28.14 -5.99
C ILE A 137 -5.21 28.03 -6.11
N THR A 138 -5.74 28.54 -7.22
CA THR A 138 -7.16 28.44 -7.52
C THR A 138 -7.49 27.03 -8.06
N VAL A 139 -8.74 26.59 -7.91
CA VAL A 139 -9.23 25.30 -8.45
C VAL A 139 -8.91 25.15 -9.95
N THR A 140 -8.94 26.25 -10.69
CA THR A 140 -8.57 26.31 -12.11
C THR A 140 -7.10 25.93 -12.36
N ASP A 141 -6.19 26.30 -11.47
CA ASP A 141 -4.77 25.97 -11.58
C ASP A 141 -4.49 24.51 -11.24
N LEU A 142 -5.21 23.95 -10.27
CA LEU A 142 -5.19 22.51 -9.99
C LEU A 142 -5.69 21.69 -11.19
N VAL A 143 -6.75 22.15 -11.88
CA VAL A 143 -7.25 21.49 -13.10
C VAL A 143 -6.21 21.56 -14.22
N LYS A 144 -5.58 22.72 -14.44
CA LYS A 144 -4.47 22.85 -15.42
C LYS A 144 -3.30 21.92 -15.08
N GLN A 145 -2.97 21.78 -13.80
CA GLN A 145 -1.88 20.92 -13.36
C GLN A 145 -2.23 19.43 -13.51
N LYS A 146 -3.48 19.04 -13.24
CA LYS A 146 -3.98 17.68 -13.51
C LYS A 146 -3.87 17.33 -15.00
N GLU A 147 -4.24 18.24 -15.90
CA GLU A 147 -4.14 17.99 -17.34
C GLU A 147 -2.68 17.87 -17.81
N LYS A 148 -1.78 18.73 -17.29
CA LYS A 148 -0.33 18.60 -17.53
C LYS A 148 0.22 17.26 -17.07
N ASN A 149 -0.21 16.78 -15.90
CA ASN A 149 0.21 15.48 -15.38
C ASN A 149 -0.31 14.32 -16.24
N ARG A 150 -1.57 14.39 -16.69
CA ARG A 150 -2.17 13.39 -17.60
C ARG A 150 -1.37 13.26 -18.90
N LEU A 151 -1.00 14.39 -19.50
CA LEU A 151 -0.17 14.41 -20.72
C LEU A 151 1.21 13.79 -20.46
N ARG A 152 1.86 14.12 -19.33
CA ARG A 152 3.16 13.53 -18.96
C ARG A 152 3.07 12.03 -18.76
N GLU A 153 2.03 11.53 -18.09
CA GLU A 153 1.80 10.10 -17.89
C GLU A 153 1.62 9.36 -19.21
N GLN A 154 0.88 9.93 -20.17
CA GLN A 154 0.76 9.36 -21.51
C GLN A 154 2.12 9.27 -22.20
N THR A 155 2.91 10.35 -22.20
CA THR A 155 4.25 10.33 -22.81
C THR A 155 5.20 9.33 -22.13
N LEU A 156 5.09 9.14 -20.81
CA LEU A 156 5.87 8.15 -20.07
C LEU A 156 5.43 6.73 -20.42
N LYS A 157 4.13 6.50 -20.58
CA LYS A 157 3.59 5.21 -21.02
C LYS A 157 4.12 4.84 -22.40
N ASP A 158 4.10 5.79 -23.34
CA ASP A 158 4.61 5.56 -24.70
C ASP A 158 6.13 5.29 -24.71
N LYS A 159 6.90 6.04 -23.92
CA LYS A 159 8.34 5.81 -23.77
C LYS A 159 8.63 4.44 -23.14
N ARG A 160 7.89 4.05 -22.12
CA ARG A 160 8.01 2.73 -21.48
C ARG A 160 7.63 1.61 -22.45
N ALA A 161 6.58 1.77 -23.24
CA ALA A 161 6.19 0.81 -24.28
C ALA A 161 7.28 0.65 -25.34
N LYS A 162 7.89 1.76 -25.78
CA LYS A 162 9.06 1.73 -26.68
C LYS A 162 10.22 0.98 -26.05
N LEU A 163 10.59 1.33 -24.81
CA LEU A 163 11.69 0.65 -24.12
C LEU A 163 11.42 -0.85 -23.92
N ALA A 164 10.18 -1.23 -23.60
CA ALA A 164 9.79 -2.64 -23.48
C ALA A 164 9.88 -3.38 -24.83
N ALA A 165 9.50 -2.74 -25.93
CA ALA A 165 9.65 -3.31 -27.28
C ALA A 165 11.14 -3.51 -27.66
N PHE A 166 12.05 -2.73 -27.08
CA PHE A 166 13.49 -2.85 -27.28
C PHE A 166 14.22 -3.61 -26.16
N GLN A 167 13.52 -4.05 -25.11
CA GLN A 167 14.11 -4.90 -24.07
C GLN A 167 14.35 -6.30 -24.65
N GLY A 168 15.63 -6.63 -24.84
CA GLY A 168 16.06 -7.91 -25.40
C GLY A 168 16.62 -7.82 -26.82
N LEU A 169 16.56 -6.66 -27.49
CA LEU A 169 17.31 -6.46 -28.73
C LEU A 169 18.78 -6.15 -28.44
N PRO A 170 19.73 -6.70 -29.22
CA PRO A 170 21.13 -6.30 -29.16
C PRO A 170 21.27 -4.78 -29.32
N PRO A 171 22.16 -4.13 -28.55
CA PRO A 171 22.36 -2.67 -28.63
C PRO A 171 22.81 -2.19 -30.01
N ASN A 172 23.36 -3.07 -30.84
CA ASN A 172 23.77 -2.78 -32.20
C ASN A 172 22.76 -3.35 -33.21
N LEU A 173 22.20 -2.48 -34.04
CA LEU A 173 21.24 -2.80 -35.12
C LEU A 173 21.77 -3.84 -36.10
N ASP A 174 23.08 -3.83 -36.39
CA ASP A 174 23.69 -4.76 -37.33
C ASP A 174 23.75 -6.19 -36.75
N ILE A 175 23.98 -6.32 -35.44
CA ILE A 175 23.96 -7.61 -34.73
C ILE A 175 22.51 -8.15 -34.70
N ALA A 176 21.54 -7.30 -34.38
CA ALA A 176 20.12 -7.69 -34.39
C ALA A 176 19.65 -8.17 -35.78
N ARG A 177 20.12 -7.53 -36.86
CA ARG A 177 19.84 -7.96 -38.23
C ARG A 177 20.46 -9.32 -38.56
N HIS A 178 21.70 -9.54 -38.14
CA HIS A 178 22.38 -10.82 -38.36
C HIS A 178 21.72 -11.96 -37.56
N GLU A 179 21.33 -11.71 -36.31
CA GLU A 179 20.61 -12.69 -35.47
C GLU A 179 19.24 -13.03 -36.07
N LEU A 180 18.51 -12.04 -36.59
CA LEU A 180 17.24 -12.24 -37.28
C LEU A 180 17.40 -13.09 -38.55
N GLN A 181 18.44 -12.84 -39.36
CA GLN A 181 18.73 -13.66 -40.53
C GLN A 181 19.06 -15.11 -40.14
N LYS A 182 19.88 -15.32 -39.10
CA LYS A 182 20.16 -16.66 -38.57
C LYS A 182 18.89 -17.40 -38.12
N ALA A 183 18.03 -16.72 -37.37
CA ALA A 183 16.78 -17.29 -36.88
C ALA A 183 15.83 -17.66 -38.04
N GLN A 184 15.79 -16.84 -39.11
CA GLN A 184 15.02 -17.14 -40.31
C GLN A 184 15.57 -18.37 -41.05
N ASP A 185 16.88 -18.48 -41.19
CA ASP A 185 17.52 -19.64 -41.82
C ASP A 185 17.25 -20.94 -41.03
N GLU A 186 17.32 -20.88 -39.70
CA GLU A 186 16.97 -22.01 -38.82
C GLU A 186 15.50 -22.39 -38.93
N TYR A 187 14.60 -21.40 -38.98
CA TYR A 187 13.18 -21.62 -39.19
C TYR A 187 12.89 -22.32 -40.53
N ILE A 188 13.54 -21.89 -41.61
CA ILE A 188 13.40 -22.53 -42.93
C ILE A 188 13.88 -23.99 -42.89
N LYS A 189 15.02 -24.26 -42.23
CA LYS A 189 15.52 -25.63 -42.06
C LYS A 189 14.54 -26.51 -41.28
N LEU A 190 13.97 -25.98 -40.20
CA LEU A 190 12.97 -26.69 -39.40
C LEU A 190 11.69 -26.96 -40.20
N MET A 191 11.26 -26.00 -41.00
CA MET A 191 10.09 -26.13 -41.88
C MET A 191 10.32 -27.22 -42.94
N GLN A 192 11.48 -27.23 -43.61
CA GLN A 192 11.84 -28.28 -44.57
C GLN A 192 11.95 -29.66 -43.91
N LEU A 193 12.47 -29.72 -42.68
CA LEU A 193 12.51 -30.97 -41.91
C LEU A 193 11.09 -31.46 -41.60
N ARG A 194 10.20 -30.55 -41.17
CA ARG A 194 8.78 -30.85 -40.93
C ARG A 194 8.11 -31.39 -42.18
N GLU A 195 8.29 -30.74 -43.33
CA GLU A 195 7.74 -31.20 -44.61
C GLU A 195 8.27 -32.58 -45.00
N ARG A 196 9.57 -32.83 -44.82
CA ARG A 196 10.17 -34.14 -45.09
C ARG A 196 9.62 -35.24 -44.18
N LEU A 197 9.41 -34.94 -42.89
CA LEU A 197 8.80 -35.87 -41.94
C LEU A 197 7.33 -36.14 -42.27
N LEU A 198 6.57 -35.11 -42.64
CA LEU A 198 5.19 -35.25 -43.10
C LEU A 198 5.12 -36.11 -44.37
N GLY A 199 6.02 -35.91 -45.33
CA GLY A 199 6.11 -36.74 -46.53
C GLY A 199 6.37 -38.20 -46.20
N LYS A 200 7.35 -38.51 -45.34
CA LYS A 200 7.63 -39.88 -44.89
C LYS A 200 6.46 -40.54 -44.16
N MET A 201 5.68 -39.78 -43.39
CA MET A 201 4.48 -40.31 -42.73
C MET A 201 3.36 -40.59 -43.72
N ALA A 202 3.20 -39.77 -44.77
CA ALA A 202 2.22 -40.00 -45.83
C ALA A 202 2.59 -41.22 -46.69
N ASP A 203 3.88 -41.41 -47.00
CA ASP A 203 4.37 -42.56 -47.77
C ASP A 203 4.20 -43.90 -47.03
N GLY A 204 4.21 -43.89 -45.70
CA GLY A 204 4.00 -45.09 -44.87
C GLY A 204 2.53 -45.50 -44.66
N LEU A 205 1.57 -44.75 -45.23
CA LEU A 205 0.12 -45.01 -45.15
C LEU A 205 -0.46 -45.62 -46.44
N ASN A 206 0.38 -45.87 -47.46
CA ASN A 206 0.05 -46.60 -48.70
C ASN A 206 0.72 -47.99 -48.69
#